data_AF-A0A255TV83-F1
#
_entry.id   AF-A0A255TV83-F1
#
_cell.length_a   1.000
_cell.length_b   1.000
_cell.length_c   1.000
_cell.angle_alpha   90.00
_cell.angle_beta   90.00
_cell.angle_gamma   90.00
#
_symmetry.space_group_name_H-M   'P 1'
#
loop_
_entity.id
_entity.type
_entity.pdbx_description
1 polymer ?
#
loop_
_entity_poly.entity_id
_entity_poly.type
_entity_poly.pdbx_seq_one_letter_code
_entity_poly.pdbx_strand_id
1 'polypeptide(L)' 'MERLIGRTLECQELQWAMDSQRSELIILYGRRRVGKTFLVRRFFDDKICLQIFLKKRFHLENTTSKYESKGLVNNCAPEF' A
#
# COMPACT_ATOMS: atom_id res chain seq x y z
N MET A 1 -3.06 -2.78 -23.31
CA MET A 1 -3.40 -3.54 -22.09
C MET A 1 -2.16 -3.62 -21.21
N GLU A 2 -2.11 -2.87 -20.11
CA GLU A 2 -1.02 -2.99 -19.13
C GLU A 2 -1.16 -4.30 -18.36
N ARG A 3 -0.21 -5.22 -18.56
CA ARG A 3 -0.14 -6.50 -17.87
C ARG A 3 0.33 -6.27 -16.44
N LEU A 4 -0.39 -6.80 -15.44
CA LEU A 4 0.08 -6.86 -14.07
C LEU A 4 1.19 -7.93 -13.98
N ILE A 5 2.45 -7.52 -13.86
CA ILE A 5 3.61 -8.45 -13.85
C ILE A 5 4.02 -8.75 -12.40
N GLY A 6 4.24 -10.04 -12.08
CA GLY A 6 4.90 -10.48 -10.84
C GLY A 6 4.05 -10.49 -9.57
N ARG A 7 2.73 -10.24 -9.66
CA ARG A 7 1.80 -10.18 -8.51
C ARG A 7 0.97 -11.45 -8.33
N THR A 8 1.53 -12.59 -8.69
CA THR A 8 0.80 -13.87 -8.71
C THR A 8 0.34 -14.29 -7.32
N LEU A 9 1.20 -14.11 -6.31
CA LEU A 9 0.88 -14.43 -4.92
C LEU A 9 -0.25 -13.54 -4.40
N GLU A 10 -0.14 -12.22 -4.55
CA GLU A 10 -1.20 -11.33 -4.07
C GLU A 10 -2.52 -11.56 -4.80
N CYS A 11 -2.50 -11.86 -6.11
CA CYS A 11 -3.71 -12.23 -6.85
C CYS A 11 -4.32 -13.55 -6.36
N GLN A 12 -3.49 -14.54 -5.98
CA GLN A 12 -3.98 -15.80 -5.41
C GLN A 12 -4.68 -15.58 -4.07
N GLU A 13 -4.10 -14.78 -3.17
CA GLU A 13 -4.71 -14.44 -1.89
C GLU A 13 -6.04 -13.68 -2.07
N LEU A 14 -6.07 -12.72 -2.99
CA LEU A 14 -7.30 -11.99 -3.30
C LEU A 14 -8.37 -12.91 -3.93
N GLN A 15 -7.97 -13.89 -4.75
CA GLN A 15 -8.88 -14.87 -5.35
C GLN A 15 -9.45 -15.83 -4.31
N TRP A 16 -8.59 -16.36 -3.43
CA TRP A 16 -9.02 -17.20 -2.30
C TRP A 16 -10.07 -16.49 -1.45
N ALA A 17 -9.84 -15.21 -1.13
CA ALA A 17 -10.80 -14.43 -0.35
C ALA A 17 -12.11 -14.15 -1.10
N MET A 18 -12.07 -14.02 -2.44
CA MET A 18 -13.27 -13.89 -3.27
C MET A 18 -14.08 -15.18 -3.37
N ASP A 19 -13.41 -16.33 -3.33
CA ASP A 19 -14.04 -17.64 -3.40
C ASP A 19 -14.54 -18.14 -2.03
N SER A 20 -14.17 -17.44 -0.93
CA SER A 20 -14.64 -17.75 0.41
C SER A 20 -16.16 -17.58 0.54
N GLN A 21 -16.82 -18.51 1.23
CA GLN A 21 -18.24 -18.41 1.56
C GLN A 21 -18.51 -17.49 2.77
N ARG A 22 -17.47 -16.83 3.29
CA ARG A 22 -17.53 -15.91 4.43
C ARG A 22 -16.96 -14.56 4.05
N SER A 23 -17.31 -13.56 4.84
CA SER A 23 -16.74 -12.21 4.70
C SER A 23 -15.29 -12.19 5.15
N GLU A 24 -14.37 -11.92 4.22
CA GLU A 24 -12.94 -11.79 4.49
C GLU A 24 -12.52 -10.32 4.65
N LEU A 25 -11.53 -10.06 5.51
CA LEU A 25 -10.91 -8.75 5.68
C LEU A 25 -9.42 -8.83 5.30
N ILE A 26 -9.05 -8.16 4.21
CA ILE A 26 -7.68 -8.17 3.67
C ILE A 26 -7.03 -6.80 3.88
N ILE A 27 -5.83 -6.82 4.47
CA ILE A 27 -5.00 -5.62 4.65
C ILE A 27 -3.83 -5.64 3.67
N LEU A 28 -3.83 -4.72 2.71
CA LEU A 28 -2.73 -4.56 1.75
C LEU A 28 -1.77 -3.43 2.18
N TYR A 29 -0.55 -3.78 2.51
CA TYR A 29 0.47 -2.85 3.02
C TYR A 29 1.77 -2.83 2.18
N GLY A 30 2.69 -1.91 2.47
CA GLY A 30 4.03 -1.84 1.86
C GLY A 30 4.43 -0.43 1.38
N ARG A 31 5.55 -0.32 0.65
CA ARG A 31 6.10 0.98 0.22
C ARG A 31 5.14 1.81 -0.64
N ARG A 32 5.30 3.14 -0.54
CA ARG A 32 4.62 4.12 -1.39
C ARG A 32 5.09 3.92 -2.84
N ARG A 33 4.20 4.07 -3.83
CA ARG A 33 4.45 3.85 -5.28
C ARG A 33 4.51 2.40 -5.79
N VAL A 34 4.38 1.40 -4.93
CA VAL A 34 4.40 -0.03 -5.33
C VAL A 34 3.14 -0.45 -6.13
N GLY A 35 2.11 0.40 -6.19
CA GLY A 35 0.93 0.15 -7.02
C GLY A 35 -0.20 -0.62 -6.32
N LYS A 36 -0.29 -0.62 -4.99
CA LYS A 36 -1.36 -1.32 -4.24
C LYS A 36 -2.78 -0.96 -4.69
N THR A 37 -3.09 0.33 -4.83
CA THR A 37 -4.40 0.77 -5.32
C THR A 37 -4.67 0.29 -6.75
N PHE A 38 -3.63 0.22 -7.58
CA PHE A 38 -3.72 -0.29 -8.95
C PHE A 38 -4.00 -1.79 -8.95
N LEU A 39 -3.33 -2.57 -8.09
CA LEU A 39 -3.58 -4.00 -7.91
C LEU A 39 -5.05 -4.28 -7.59
N VAL A 40 -5.59 -3.65 -6.54
CA VAL A 40 -7.00 -3.84 -6.14
C VAL A 40 -7.95 -3.48 -7.27
N ARG A 41 -7.76 -2.31 -7.90
CA ARG A 41 -8.63 -1.87 -9.00
C ARG A 41 -8.60 -2.81 -10.19
N ARG A 42 -7.43 -3.34 -10.55
CA ARG A 42 -7.31 -4.29 -11.67
C ARG A 42 -7.83 -5.67 -11.35
N PHE A 43 -7.65 -6.13 -10.12
CA PHE A 43 -8.10 -7.46 -9.71
C PHE A 43 -9.62 -7.55 -9.58
N PHE A 44 -10.22 -6.58 -8.88
CA PHE A 44 -11.67 -6.58 -8.67
C PHE A 44 -12.44 -5.96 -9.84
N ASP A 45 -11.80 -5.12 -10.66
CA ASP A 45 -12.38 -4.46 -11.84
C ASP A 45 -13.77 -3.87 -11.53
N ASP A 46 -14.82 -4.31 -12.22
CA ASP A 46 -16.20 -3.86 -12.03
C ASP A 46 -16.93 -4.48 -10.81
N LYS A 47 -16.26 -5.34 -10.03
CA LYS A 47 -16.85 -6.02 -8.86
C LYS A 47 -16.76 -5.22 -7.56
N ILE A 48 -16.30 -3.96 -7.62
CA ILE A 48 -16.19 -3.09 -6.44
C ILE A 48 -17.51 -2.36 -6.20
N CYS A 49 -18.20 -2.70 -5.10
CA CYS A 49 -19.41 -1.99 -4.69
C CYS A 49 -19.12 -0.61 -4.06
N LEU A 50 -18.04 -0.50 -3.26
CA LEU A 50 -17.68 0.74 -2.56
C LEU A 50 -16.16 0.90 -2.47
N GLN A 51 -15.66 2.10 -2.83
CA GLN A 51 -14.26 2.48 -2.65
C GLN A 51 -14.16 3.83 -1.93
N ILE A 52 -13.50 3.85 -0.77
CA ILE A 52 -13.29 5.05 0.04
C ILE A 52 -11.80 5.42 0.02
N PHE A 53 -11.48 6.69 -0.19
CA PHE A 53 -10.12 7.21 -0.11
C PHE A 53 -9.95 8.11 1.11
N LEU A 54 -9.05 7.71 2.01
CA LEU A 54 -8.64 8.55 3.13
C LEU A 54 -7.37 9.31 2.74
N LYS A 55 -7.45 10.63 2.68
CA LYS A 55 -6.29 11.51 2.50
C LYS A 55 -5.94 12.14 3.84
N LYS A 56 -4.76 11.81 4.37
CA LYS A 56 -4.16 12.62 5.44
C LYS A 56 -3.63 13.91 4.81
N ARG A 57 -4.17 15.07 5.19
CA ARG A 57 -3.53 16.36 4.92
C ARG A 57 -2.26 16.41 5.78
N PHE A 58 -1.12 16.26 5.13
CA PHE A 58 0.17 16.53 5.78
C PHE A 58 0.38 18.04 5.69
N HIS A 59 0.11 18.76 6.78
CA HIS A 59 0.53 20.15 6.92
C HIS A 59 1.98 20.09 7.41
N LEU A 60 2.93 20.35 6.50
CA LEU A 60 4.32 20.53 6.89
C LEU A 60 4.46 21.97 7.38
N GLU A 61 4.46 22.14 8.69
CA GLU A 61 5.03 23.34 9.30
C GLU A 61 6.55 23.14 9.28
N ASN A 62 7.26 24.02 8.56
CA ASN A 62 8.70 23.96 8.40
C ASN A 62 9.40 24.05 9.77
N THR A 63 9.73 22.90 10.35
CA THR A 63 10.61 22.77 11.52
C THR A 63 11.97 22.26 11.08
N THR A 64 12.55 22.94 10.09
CA THR A 64 13.90 22.68 9.56
C THR A 64 15.03 23.06 10.52
N SER A 65 14.76 23.57 11.73
CA SER A 65 15.81 24.03 12.65
C SER A 65 16.32 22.99 13.66
N LYS A 66 15.70 21.79 13.80
CA LYS A 66 16.07 20.85 14.89
C LYS A 66 17.00 19.70 14.52
N TYR A 67 17.31 19.47 13.25
CA TYR A 67 18.02 18.25 12.81
C TYR A 67 19.49 18.45 12.43
N GLU A 68 20.02 19.68 12.45
CA GLU A 68 21.44 19.93 12.10
C GLU A 68 22.42 19.78 13.28
N SER A 69 21.95 19.63 14.52
CA SER A 69 22.83 19.53 15.69
C SER A 69 23.04 18.11 16.25
N LYS A 70 22.53 17.07 15.60
CA LYS A 70 22.89 15.68 15.92
C LYS A 70 23.48 14.99 14.70
N GLY A 71 24.78 15.20 14.52
CA GLY A 71 25.61 14.33 13.69
C GLY A 71 25.47 12.89 14.15
N LEU A 72 24.71 12.11 13.38
CA LEU A 72 24.83 10.66 13.32
C LEU A 72 24.85 10.27 11.85
N VAL A 73 26.08 10.32 11.33
CA VAL A 73 26.55 9.51 10.22
C VAL A 73 25.98 8.08 10.32
N ASN A 74 25.41 7.64 9.20
CA ASN A 74 25.33 6.27 8.68
C ASN A 74 25.29 5.12 9.70
N ASN A 75 24.18 4.40 9.74
CA ASN A 75 24.08 2.95 9.48
C ASN A 75 22.72 2.42 9.97
N CYS A 76 22.16 1.45 9.23
CA CYS A 76 20.98 0.66 9.60
C CYS A 76 19.64 1.41 9.70
N ALA A 77 18.91 1.49 8.59
CA ALA A 77 17.45 1.45 8.68
C ALA A 77 17.05 -0.02 8.98
N PRO A 78 16.30 -0.32 10.05
CA PRO A 78 15.89 -1.68 10.36
C PRO A 78 14.89 -2.18 9.33
N GLU A 79 15.11 -3.40 8.85
CA GLU A 79 14.13 -4.18 8.11
C GLU A 79 12.94 -4.50 9.02
N PHE A 80 11.77 -3.92 8.74
CA PHE A 80 10.43 -4.50 8.92
C PHE A 80 9.40 -3.73 8.06
#